data_AF-A0A9Q1R9F7-F1
#
_entry.id   AF-A0A9Q1R9F7-F1
#
_cell.length_a   1.000
_cell.length_b   1.000
_cell.length_c   1.000
_cell.angle_alpha   90.00
_cell.angle_beta   90.00
_cell.angle_gamma   90.00
#
_symmetry.space_group_name_H-M   'P 1'
#
loop_
_entity.id
_entity.type
_entity.pdbx_description
1 polymer ?
#
loop_
_entity_poly.entity_id
_entity_poly.type
_entity_poly.pdbx_seq_one_letter_code
_entity_poly.pdbx_strand_id
1 'polypeptide(L)'
;METGKVIVEKVRGKSTVTKCFSKYPLKFIIPTKVGSSETDVVWIYTITYGGGIVSGDSIACDITVGDGCTTVLTTQASTKVYKAVGAKSSEQVLEARIGSNAFLAVIPDPVTCFSTAKYSQRQVFKVMSDSSLLLVDWITSGRHERGEKWDFDLYKSTNHIFYDGDEPLFLDTILLEQGTCAGIAERMQDYQVIAMVILLGPKLKHVQNQIQEDVKKIMSQSLHMPTIGSRQYTSRHNDHHLTKPSFLASYSVFGPKGIGGVTRIAAMTTESVYNFLQHQFSSMEPLLGVRPYS
;
A
#
# COMPACT_ATOMS: atom_id res chain seq x y z
N MET A 1 6.84 11.55 20.81
CA MET A 1 7.89 12.40 20.22
C MET A 1 8.09 12.02 18.77
N GLU A 2 7.96 12.96 17.82
CA GLU A 2 8.19 12.70 16.38
C GLU A 2 9.56 12.03 16.14
N THR A 3 9.59 11.04 15.26
CA THR A 3 10.79 10.25 14.91
C THR A 3 11.35 10.67 13.55
N GLY A 4 10.52 11.22 12.68
CA GLY A 4 10.96 11.90 11.47
C GLY A 4 9.96 12.97 11.02
N LYS A 5 10.49 13.97 10.32
CA LYS A 5 9.72 15.05 9.70
C LYS A 5 10.31 15.42 8.35
N VAL A 6 9.48 15.50 7.32
CA VAL A 6 9.87 16.05 6.01
C VAL A 6 8.87 17.11 5.58
N ILE A 7 9.36 18.24 5.07
CA ILE A 7 8.55 19.29 4.46
C ILE A 7 9.06 19.51 3.04
N VAL A 8 8.16 19.43 2.07
CA VAL A 8 8.38 19.71 0.66
C VAL A 8 7.62 20.98 0.30
N GLU A 9 8.30 21.97 -0.26
CA GLU A 9 7.71 23.25 -0.66
C GLU A 9 8.14 23.63 -2.08
N LYS A 10 7.40 24.56 -2.68
CA LYS A 10 7.77 25.17 -3.95
C LYS A 10 8.88 26.20 -3.73
N VAL A 11 10.07 25.89 -4.22
CA VAL A 11 11.21 26.81 -4.24
C VAL A 11 11.58 27.08 -5.69
N ARG A 12 11.51 28.35 -6.10
CA ARG A 12 11.79 28.79 -7.49
C ARG A 12 11.01 27.97 -8.53
N GLY A 13 9.74 27.68 -8.24
CA GLY A 13 8.85 26.92 -9.12
C GLY A 13 8.99 25.40 -9.07
N LYS A 14 9.98 24.85 -8.34
CA LYS A 14 10.21 23.40 -8.22
C LYS A 14 9.93 22.87 -6.81
N SER A 15 9.38 21.66 -6.75
CA SER A 15 9.20 20.88 -5.52
C SER A 15 10.57 20.61 -4.90
N THR A 16 10.78 21.06 -3.66
CA THR A 16 12.08 20.98 -2.98
C THR A 16 11.88 20.60 -1.52
N VAL A 17 12.70 19.68 -0.99
CA VAL A 17 12.72 19.40 0.45
C VAL A 17 13.36 20.59 1.18
N THR A 18 12.59 21.29 2.00
CA THR A 18 13.06 22.45 2.78
C THR A 18 13.36 22.08 4.23
N LYS A 19 12.76 20.99 4.73
CA LYS A 19 13.06 20.43 6.05
C LYS A 19 13.12 18.91 5.97
N CYS A 20 14.17 18.33 6.55
CA CYS A 20 14.30 16.89 6.71
C CYS A 20 14.96 16.61 8.06
N PHE A 21 14.24 15.93 8.94
CA PHE A 21 14.70 15.49 10.24
C PHE A 21 14.37 14.01 10.40
N SER A 22 15.29 13.24 10.95
CA SER A 22 15.05 11.84 11.32
C SER A 22 15.93 11.48 12.49
N LYS A 23 15.42 10.62 13.37
CA LYS A 23 16.15 10.01 14.47
C LYS A 23 16.00 8.49 14.39
N TYR A 24 16.93 7.78 15.01
CA TYR A 24 16.87 6.32 15.10
C TYR A 24 15.47 5.84 15.60
N PRO A 25 14.89 4.80 14.98
CA PRO A 25 15.47 3.96 13.92
C PRO A 25 15.23 4.47 12.48
N LEU A 26 14.55 5.59 12.29
CA LEU A 26 14.17 6.09 10.95
C LEU A 26 15.29 6.89 10.28
N LYS A 27 15.38 6.77 8.95
CA LYS A 27 16.16 7.64 8.07
C LYS A 27 15.39 7.96 6.80
N PHE A 28 15.58 9.18 6.30
CA PHE A 28 15.14 9.57 4.95
C PHE A 28 16.35 9.73 4.03
N ILE A 29 16.23 9.19 2.81
CA ILE A 29 17.15 9.47 1.70
C ILE A 29 16.38 10.17 0.60
N ILE A 30 16.91 11.30 0.14
CA ILE A 30 16.27 12.16 -0.86
C ILE A 30 17.24 12.29 -2.05
N PRO A 31 17.21 11.34 -3.00
CA PRO A 31 18.07 11.41 -4.17
C PRO A 31 17.68 12.59 -5.08
N THR A 32 18.67 13.23 -5.70
CA THR A 32 18.47 14.35 -6.62
C THR A 32 18.22 13.91 -8.07
N LYS A 33 18.39 12.61 -8.38
CA LYS A 33 18.31 12.05 -9.74
C LYS A 33 17.62 10.68 -9.71
N VAL A 34 16.29 10.67 -9.69
CA VAL A 34 15.50 9.44 -9.84
C VAL A 34 14.97 9.32 -11.26
N GLY A 35 14.39 10.40 -11.80
CA GLY A 35 13.90 10.48 -13.17
C GLY A 35 14.50 11.63 -13.96
N SER A 36 13.82 12.01 -15.06
CA SER A 36 14.19 13.18 -15.86
C SER A 36 14.27 14.46 -15.02
N SER A 37 15.26 15.31 -15.28
CA SER A 37 15.40 16.62 -14.63
C SER A 37 14.28 17.62 -14.95
N GLU A 38 13.46 17.29 -15.94
CA GLU A 38 12.30 18.07 -16.36
C GLU A 38 11.06 17.78 -15.51
N THR A 39 10.98 16.60 -14.89
CA THR A 39 9.85 16.24 -14.04
C THR A 39 9.99 16.88 -12.67
N ASP A 40 8.99 17.65 -12.26
CA ASP A 40 8.96 18.30 -10.95
C ASP A 40 8.42 17.37 -9.87
N VAL A 41 9.31 16.57 -9.27
CA VAL A 41 8.97 15.57 -8.25
C VAL A 41 10.12 15.36 -7.26
N VAL A 42 9.77 15.20 -5.99
CA VAL A 42 10.71 14.80 -4.93
C VAL A 42 10.46 13.34 -4.55
N TRP A 43 11.50 12.51 -4.64
CA TRP A 43 11.46 11.13 -4.13
C TRP A 43 12.09 11.07 -2.74
N ILE A 44 11.40 10.42 -1.81
CA ILE A 44 11.82 10.20 -0.43
C ILE A 44 11.79 8.70 -0.16
N TYR A 45 12.96 8.13 0.09
CA TYR A 45 13.12 6.76 0.52
C TYR A 45 13.18 6.70 2.04
N THR A 46 12.24 6.00 2.64
CA THR A 46 12.21 5.67 4.06
C THR A 46 12.98 4.40 4.33
N ILE A 47 13.84 4.46 5.35
CA ILE A 47 14.70 3.34 5.73
C ILE A 47 14.64 3.20 7.25
N THR A 48 14.58 1.96 7.72
CA THR A 48 14.71 1.62 9.13
C THR A 48 16.11 1.07 9.38
N TYR A 49 16.90 1.76 10.19
CA TYR A 49 18.19 1.28 10.68
C TYR A 49 18.02 -0.03 11.46
N GLY A 50 18.96 -0.96 11.28
CA GLY A 50 18.86 -2.31 11.87
C GLY A 50 18.19 -3.35 10.96
N GLY A 51 17.81 -2.98 9.73
CA GLY A 51 17.29 -3.91 8.74
C GLY A 51 15.83 -4.33 8.96
N GLY A 52 15.09 -3.58 9.79
CA GLY A 52 13.68 -3.77 10.09
C GLY A 52 13.29 -3.20 11.44
N ILE A 53 12.01 -3.26 11.76
CA ILE A 53 11.42 -2.79 13.02
C ILE A 53 11.58 -3.89 14.07
N VAL A 54 12.15 -3.55 15.23
CA VAL A 54 12.37 -4.50 16.35
C VAL A 54 11.41 -4.24 17.50
N SER A 55 11.34 -5.18 18.45
CA SER A 55 10.33 -5.18 19.51
C SER A 55 10.35 -3.91 20.36
N GLY A 56 9.21 -3.21 20.36
CA GLY A 56 9.00 -1.98 21.13
C GLY A 56 9.43 -0.70 20.42
N ASP A 57 9.87 -0.79 19.16
CA ASP A 57 10.08 0.40 18.32
C ASP A 57 8.76 1.15 18.12
N SER A 58 8.82 2.47 18.25
CA SER A 58 7.72 3.40 17.97
C SER A 58 8.23 4.47 17.01
N ILE A 59 7.74 4.42 15.77
CA ILE A 59 8.18 5.29 14.69
C ILE A 59 7.03 6.24 14.34
N ALA A 60 7.22 7.53 14.58
CA ALA A 60 6.28 8.58 14.16
C ALA A 60 6.90 9.44 13.04
N CYS A 61 6.24 9.52 11.90
CA CYS A 61 6.68 10.21 10.70
C CYS A 61 5.66 11.29 10.31
N ASP A 62 6.09 12.55 10.21
CA ASP A 62 5.28 13.68 9.75
C ASP A 62 5.77 14.15 8.36
N ILE A 63 4.88 14.15 7.38
CA ILE A 63 5.18 14.57 6.01
C ILE A 63 4.26 15.73 5.66
N THR A 64 4.83 16.85 5.21
CA THR A 64 4.05 17.97 4.66
C THR A 64 4.45 18.19 3.21
N VAL A 65 3.47 18.09 2.32
CA VAL A 65 3.61 18.39 0.90
C VAL A 65 2.89 19.70 0.64
N GLY A 66 3.65 20.77 0.43
CA GLY A 66 3.12 22.11 0.18
C GLY A 66 2.42 22.23 -1.17
N ASP A 67 1.72 23.35 -1.35
CA ASP A 67 0.87 23.60 -2.52
C ASP A 67 1.63 23.40 -3.84
N GLY A 68 0.95 22.74 -4.79
CA GLY A 68 1.46 22.45 -6.12
C GLY A 68 2.68 21.52 -6.17
N CYS A 69 3.14 20.97 -5.04
CA CYS A 69 4.28 20.06 -5.02
C CYS A 69 3.87 18.62 -5.38
N THR A 70 4.81 17.88 -5.96
CA THR A 70 4.68 16.43 -6.17
C THR A 70 5.73 15.70 -5.37
N THR A 71 5.32 14.74 -4.55
CA THR A 71 6.20 13.96 -3.68
C THR A 71 5.88 12.48 -3.77
N VAL A 72 6.92 11.66 -3.84
CA VAL A 72 6.85 10.21 -3.70
C VAL A 72 7.51 9.82 -2.38
N LEU A 73 6.77 9.09 -1.56
CA LEU A 73 7.27 8.41 -0.37
C LEU A 73 7.29 6.90 -0.65
N THR A 74 8.46 6.30 -0.59
CA THR A 74 8.64 4.86 -0.80
C THR A 74 9.64 4.30 0.19
N THR A 75 9.88 3.00 0.15
CA THR A 75 10.88 2.30 0.95
C THR A 75 12.01 1.81 0.04
N GLN A 76 13.16 1.49 0.61
CA GLN A 76 14.25 0.88 -0.17
C GLN A 76 14.03 -0.63 -0.42
N ALA A 77 13.29 -1.28 0.48
CA ALA A 77 12.97 -2.69 0.45
C ALA A 77 11.78 -2.96 1.37
N SER A 78 11.31 -4.22 1.40
CA SER A 78 10.25 -4.64 2.30
C SER A 78 10.55 -4.28 3.77
N THR A 79 9.52 -3.79 4.46
CA THR A 79 9.62 -3.44 5.87
C THR A 79 9.52 -4.71 6.70
N LYS A 80 10.67 -5.22 7.15
CA LYS A 80 10.73 -6.40 8.02
C LYS A 80 10.32 -6.02 9.43
N VAL A 81 9.44 -6.80 10.04
CA VAL A 81 9.08 -6.65 11.46
C VAL A 81 9.48 -7.90 12.21
N TYR A 82 10.39 -7.74 13.16
CA TYR A 82 10.93 -8.86 13.95
C TYR A 82 9.98 -9.26 15.08
N LYS A 83 10.25 -10.42 15.68
CA LYS A 83 9.49 -10.99 16.80
C LYS A 83 9.28 -9.99 17.94
N ALA A 84 8.12 -10.07 18.58
CA ALA A 84 7.87 -9.36 19.83
C ALA A 84 8.62 -10.02 21.01
N VAL A 85 9.01 -9.21 21.99
CA VAL A 85 9.60 -9.67 23.26
C VAL A 85 8.63 -9.33 24.39
N GLY A 86 8.09 -10.36 25.03
CA GLY A 86 7.08 -10.22 26.08
C GLY A 86 5.77 -9.62 25.54
N ALA A 87 5.26 -8.60 26.22
CA ALA A 87 4.02 -7.91 25.84
C ALA A 87 4.23 -6.71 24.88
N LYS A 88 5.46 -6.44 24.45
CA LYS A 88 5.77 -5.28 23.61
C LYS A 88 5.23 -5.45 22.19
N SER A 89 4.54 -4.43 21.69
CA SER A 89 4.18 -4.27 20.28
C SER A 89 5.05 -3.18 19.67
N SER A 90 5.41 -3.32 18.41
CA SER A 90 6.04 -2.25 17.65
C SER A 90 4.98 -1.46 16.87
N GLU A 91 5.22 -0.17 16.66
CA GLU A 91 4.25 0.71 16.03
C GLU A 91 4.87 1.70 15.04
N GLN A 92 4.10 2.01 13.99
CA GLN A 92 4.43 3.08 13.05
C GLN A 92 3.23 4.00 12.84
N VAL A 93 3.46 5.30 12.90
CA VAL A 93 2.47 6.32 12.59
C VAL A 93 3.01 7.20 11.48
N LEU A 94 2.27 7.31 10.38
CA LEU A 94 2.53 8.28 9.31
C LEU A 94 1.41 9.32 9.34
N GLU A 95 1.75 10.58 9.51
CA GLU A 95 0.83 11.70 9.33
C GLU A 95 1.29 12.53 8.14
N ALA A 96 0.40 12.73 7.17
CA ALA A 96 0.70 13.48 5.95
C ALA A 96 -0.31 14.61 5.75
N ARG A 97 0.19 15.81 5.46
CA ARG A 97 -0.61 16.98 5.04
C ARG A 97 -0.30 17.29 3.59
N ILE A 98 -1.33 17.37 2.76
CA ILE A 98 -1.23 17.58 1.31
C ILE A 98 -1.94 18.89 0.99
N GLY A 99 -1.15 19.93 0.68
CA GLY A 99 -1.61 21.27 0.33
C GLY A 99 -2.23 21.35 -1.06
N SER A 100 -2.78 22.50 -1.41
CA SER A 100 -3.62 22.68 -2.61
C SER A 100 -2.91 22.32 -3.92
N ASN A 101 -3.61 21.62 -4.81
CA ASN A 101 -3.10 21.11 -6.09
C ASN A 101 -1.80 20.26 -5.95
N ALA A 102 -1.50 19.78 -4.75
CA ALA A 102 -0.34 18.94 -4.51
C ALA A 102 -0.66 17.47 -4.79
N PHE A 103 0.39 16.66 -4.88
CA PHE A 103 0.29 15.22 -5.07
C PHE A 103 1.27 14.48 -4.18
N LEU A 104 0.75 13.55 -3.37
CA LEU A 104 1.56 12.59 -2.62
C LEU A 104 1.27 11.17 -3.13
N ALA A 105 2.32 10.45 -3.52
CA ALA A 105 2.28 9.02 -3.76
C ALA A 105 3.04 8.29 -2.64
N VAL A 106 2.34 7.51 -1.83
CA VAL A 106 2.92 6.61 -0.83
C VAL A 106 2.90 5.20 -1.41
N ILE A 107 4.04 4.77 -1.96
CA ILE A 107 4.20 3.52 -2.71
C ILE A 107 5.36 2.68 -2.14
N PRO A 108 5.26 2.22 -0.89
CA PRO A 108 6.29 1.39 -0.27
C PRO A 108 6.27 -0.04 -0.85
N ASP A 109 7.34 -0.78 -0.58
CA ASP A 109 7.38 -2.25 -0.59
C ASP A 109 6.54 -2.82 0.56
N PRO A 110 6.17 -4.11 0.53
CA PRO A 110 5.24 -4.64 1.52
C PRO A 110 5.88 -4.72 2.91
N VAL A 111 5.01 -4.70 3.93
CA VAL A 111 5.39 -5.11 5.28
C VAL A 111 5.53 -6.63 5.32
N THR A 112 6.56 -7.13 5.99
CA THR A 112 6.80 -8.56 6.19
C THR A 112 7.01 -8.84 7.67
N CYS A 113 5.95 -9.25 8.35
CA CYS A 113 6.01 -9.66 9.75
C CYS A 113 6.60 -11.06 9.88
N PHE A 114 7.60 -11.22 10.74
CA PHE A 114 8.19 -12.52 11.06
C PHE A 114 7.37 -13.24 12.13
N SER A 115 7.64 -14.53 12.32
CA SER A 115 6.99 -15.32 13.37
C SER A 115 6.98 -14.60 14.73
N THR A 116 5.83 -14.62 15.41
CA THR A 116 5.55 -13.96 16.71
C THR A 116 5.70 -12.43 16.75
N ALA A 117 5.75 -11.76 15.60
CA ALA A 117 5.73 -10.29 15.55
C ALA A 117 4.38 -9.73 16.03
N LYS A 118 4.41 -8.58 16.71
CA LYS A 118 3.22 -7.77 17.06
C LYS A 118 3.44 -6.37 16.53
N TYR A 119 2.63 -5.98 15.54
CA TYR A 119 2.82 -4.75 14.81
C TYR A 119 1.50 -4.01 14.58
N SER A 120 1.53 -2.70 14.75
CA SER A 120 0.44 -1.82 14.35
C SER A 120 0.95 -0.62 13.58
N GLN A 121 0.37 -0.34 12.42
CA GLN A 121 0.60 0.89 11.69
C GLN A 121 -0.68 1.72 11.57
N ARG A 122 -0.51 3.05 11.59
CA ARG A 122 -1.58 4.01 11.38
C ARG A 122 -1.11 5.09 10.42
N GLN A 123 -1.85 5.28 9.34
CA GLN A 123 -1.56 6.29 8.33
C GLN A 123 -2.71 7.28 8.28
N VAL A 124 -2.41 8.56 8.48
CA VAL A 124 -3.37 9.65 8.53
C VAL A 124 -3.02 10.66 7.44
N PHE A 125 -3.96 10.93 6.55
CA PHE A 125 -3.79 11.87 5.45
C PHE A 125 -4.80 12.99 5.57
N LYS A 126 -4.34 14.24 5.54
CA LYS A 126 -5.18 15.43 5.41
C LYS A 126 -5.00 15.99 4.01
N VAL A 127 -6.06 15.96 3.20
CA VAL A 127 -5.99 16.20 1.75
C VAL A 127 -6.88 17.37 1.37
N MET A 128 -6.31 18.38 0.72
CA MET A 128 -7.10 19.47 0.13
C MET A 128 -7.92 18.98 -1.07
N SER A 129 -9.04 19.64 -1.34
CA SER A 129 -10.04 19.14 -2.30
C SER A 129 -9.59 19.09 -3.76
N ASP A 130 -8.60 19.89 -4.13
CA ASP A 130 -7.98 19.93 -5.45
C ASP A 130 -6.69 19.08 -5.53
N SER A 131 -6.37 18.35 -4.47
CA SER A 131 -5.12 17.60 -4.33
C SER A 131 -5.31 16.12 -4.59
N SER A 132 -4.21 15.40 -4.76
CA SER A 132 -4.25 13.97 -5.06
C SER A 132 -3.41 13.15 -4.09
N LEU A 133 -3.87 11.94 -3.81
CA LEU A 133 -3.21 10.95 -2.95
C LEU A 133 -3.28 9.58 -3.62
N LEU A 134 -2.12 8.97 -3.80
CA LEU A 134 -1.99 7.53 -4.08
C LEU A 134 -1.39 6.87 -2.84
N LEU A 135 -2.02 5.82 -2.33
CA LEU A 135 -1.50 5.00 -1.23
C LEU A 135 -1.55 3.52 -1.62
N VAL A 136 -0.42 2.84 -1.47
CA VAL A 136 -0.33 1.38 -1.49
C VAL A 136 0.01 0.91 -0.08
N ASP A 137 -0.88 0.13 0.52
CA ASP A 137 -0.70 -0.49 1.83
C ASP A 137 -0.84 -2.00 1.68
N TRP A 138 0.20 -2.75 2.00
CA TRP A 138 0.25 -4.18 1.72
C TRP A 138 1.20 -4.94 2.62
N ILE A 139 0.83 -6.20 2.89
CA ILE A 139 1.53 -7.13 3.77
C ILE A 139 1.72 -8.48 3.06
N THR A 140 2.87 -9.10 3.28
CA THR A 140 3.13 -10.49 2.94
C THR A 140 2.96 -11.41 4.16
N SER A 141 2.72 -12.69 3.89
CA SER A 141 2.51 -13.74 4.90
C SER A 141 3.70 -13.96 5.83
N GLY A 142 4.88 -13.44 5.51
CA GLY A 142 6.09 -13.62 6.30
C GLY A 142 7.25 -14.08 5.44
N ARG A 143 8.17 -14.85 6.03
CA ARG A 143 9.33 -15.40 5.32
C ARG A 143 8.92 -16.72 4.66
N HIS A 144 8.17 -16.62 3.57
CA HIS A 144 7.62 -17.78 2.85
C HIS A 144 8.68 -18.84 2.51
N GLU A 145 9.83 -18.40 1.98
CA GLU A 145 10.98 -19.26 1.63
C GLU A 145 11.64 -19.94 2.84
N ARG A 146 11.35 -19.47 4.06
CA ARG A 146 11.76 -20.11 5.32
C ARG A 146 10.65 -20.92 5.99
N GLY A 147 9.52 -21.09 5.31
CA GLY A 147 8.36 -21.81 5.82
C GLY A 147 7.44 -20.96 6.71
N GLU A 148 7.75 -19.69 6.96
CA GLU A 148 6.92 -18.83 7.81
C GLU A 148 5.76 -18.24 7.01
N LYS A 149 4.53 -18.65 7.35
CA LYS A 149 3.29 -18.29 6.64
C LYS A 149 2.20 -17.90 7.61
N TRP A 150 2.00 -16.60 7.78
CA TRP A 150 1.04 -15.99 8.69
C TRP A 150 1.29 -16.34 10.16
N ASP A 151 2.56 -16.53 10.53
CA ASP A 151 3.01 -16.97 11.87
C ASP A 151 3.25 -15.82 12.85
N PHE A 152 2.95 -14.58 12.48
CA PHE A 152 3.01 -13.45 13.40
C PHE A 152 1.78 -13.44 14.33
N ASP A 153 1.90 -12.78 15.48
CA ASP A 153 0.82 -12.75 16.48
C ASP A 153 -0.25 -11.71 16.14
N LEU A 154 0.19 -10.54 15.67
CA LEU A 154 -0.66 -9.39 15.39
C LEU A 154 -0.08 -8.52 14.27
N TYR A 155 -0.92 -8.22 13.29
CA TYR A 155 -0.76 -7.13 12.35
C TYR A 155 -2.03 -6.28 12.33
N LYS A 156 -1.90 -4.99 12.56
CA LYS A 156 -2.98 -4.03 12.41
C LYS A 156 -2.53 -2.89 11.50
N SER A 157 -3.25 -2.64 10.40
CA SER A 157 -3.06 -1.44 9.60
C SER A 157 -4.33 -0.62 9.61
N THR A 158 -4.23 0.69 9.87
CA THR A 158 -5.36 1.62 9.82
C THR A 158 -5.01 2.80 8.91
N ASN A 159 -5.84 3.02 7.89
CA ASN A 159 -5.71 4.14 6.96
C ASN A 159 -6.87 5.12 7.16
N HIS A 160 -6.56 6.36 7.49
CA HIS A 160 -7.55 7.42 7.74
C HIS A 160 -7.26 8.61 6.83
N ILE A 161 -8.25 8.98 6.01
CA ILE A 161 -8.16 10.12 5.10
C ILE A 161 -9.21 11.15 5.51
N PHE A 162 -8.74 12.35 5.80
CA PHE A 162 -9.52 13.55 6.00
C PHE A 162 -9.45 14.43 4.76
N TYR A 163 -10.56 15.08 4.43
CA TYR A 163 -10.74 15.87 3.24
C TYR A 163 -11.13 17.30 3.61
N ASP A 164 -10.59 18.28 2.88
CA ASP A 164 -10.92 19.70 3.00
C ASP A 164 -10.95 20.22 4.46
N GLY A 165 -9.86 19.96 5.18
CA GLY A 165 -9.73 20.22 6.61
C GLY A 165 -9.74 18.92 7.41
N ASP A 166 -10.69 18.81 8.35
CA ASP A 166 -10.81 17.69 9.29
C ASP A 166 -12.07 16.83 9.04
N GLU A 167 -12.67 16.88 7.85
CA GLU A 167 -13.82 16.03 7.51
C GLU A 167 -13.37 14.60 7.19
N PRO A 168 -13.83 13.57 7.93
CA PRO A 168 -13.47 12.19 7.63
C PRO A 168 -14.05 11.73 6.29
N LEU A 169 -13.21 11.27 5.38
CA LEU A 169 -13.61 10.81 4.05
C LEU A 169 -13.50 9.29 3.89
N PHE A 170 -12.45 8.69 4.44
CA PHE A 170 -12.18 7.27 4.29
C PHE A 170 -11.50 6.71 5.54
N LEU A 171 -11.98 5.57 6.02
CA LEU A 171 -11.36 4.80 7.09
C LEU A 171 -11.36 3.32 6.69
N ASP A 172 -10.19 2.71 6.70
CA ASP A 172 -10.02 1.27 6.53
C ASP A 172 -9.14 0.72 7.64
N THR A 173 -9.44 -0.49 8.11
CA THR A 173 -8.59 -1.19 9.06
C THR A 173 -8.53 -2.67 8.72
N ILE A 174 -7.31 -3.17 8.54
CA ILE A 174 -7.00 -4.59 8.45
C ILE A 174 -6.48 -5.04 9.80
N LEU A 175 -7.14 -6.02 10.40
CA LEU A 175 -6.70 -6.69 11.63
C LEU A 175 -6.46 -8.17 11.34
N LEU A 176 -5.21 -8.59 11.45
CA LEU A 176 -4.79 -9.98 11.38
C LEU A 176 -4.18 -10.35 12.73
N GLU A 177 -4.98 -11.01 13.57
CA GLU A 177 -4.54 -11.55 14.85
C GLU A 177 -4.74 -13.06 14.90
N GLN A 178 -3.89 -13.73 15.66
CA GLN A 178 -4.09 -15.16 15.94
C GLN A 178 -5.38 -15.32 16.74
N GLY A 179 -6.35 -16.01 16.14
CA GLY A 179 -7.65 -16.27 16.75
C GLY A 179 -7.61 -17.55 17.60
N THR A 180 -8.54 -17.65 18.54
CA THR A 180 -8.72 -18.87 19.36
C THR A 180 -9.34 -20.02 18.58
N CYS A 181 -10.22 -19.75 17.61
CA CYS A 181 -10.90 -20.76 16.79
C CYS A 181 -10.21 -21.08 15.47
N ALA A 182 -9.59 -20.08 14.83
CA ALA A 182 -8.89 -20.25 13.56
C ALA A 182 -7.69 -19.29 13.50
N GLY A 183 -6.52 -19.83 13.18
CA GLY A 183 -5.30 -19.06 13.02
C GLY A 183 -5.35 -18.15 11.78
N ILE A 184 -4.40 -17.23 11.64
CA ILE A 184 -4.35 -16.34 10.47
C ILE A 184 -4.18 -17.18 9.19
N ALA A 185 -3.26 -18.14 9.19
CA ALA A 185 -2.99 -19.02 8.03
C ALA A 185 -4.24 -19.75 7.52
N GLU A 186 -5.08 -20.24 8.43
CA GLU A 186 -6.33 -20.91 8.08
C GLU A 186 -7.33 -19.95 7.42
N ARG A 187 -7.43 -18.69 7.88
CA ARG A 187 -8.31 -17.70 7.25
C ARG A 187 -7.79 -17.24 5.89
N MET A 188 -6.47 -17.13 5.73
CA MET A 188 -5.83 -16.65 4.51
C MET A 188 -5.65 -17.75 3.45
N GLN A 189 -5.65 -19.02 3.86
CA GLN A 189 -5.47 -20.17 3.00
C GLN A 189 -4.17 -19.99 2.16
N ASP A 190 -4.20 -20.26 0.86
CA ASP A 190 -3.01 -20.12 -0.02
C ASP A 190 -2.61 -18.68 -0.36
N TYR A 191 -3.40 -17.68 0.02
CA TYR A 191 -3.04 -16.29 -0.28
C TYR A 191 -1.90 -15.86 0.62
N GLN A 192 -0.85 -15.33 0.01
CA GLN A 192 0.37 -14.92 0.67
C GLN A 192 0.50 -13.41 0.81
N VAL A 193 -0.35 -12.66 0.13
CA VAL A 193 -0.27 -11.19 0.09
C VAL A 193 -1.66 -10.61 0.18
N ILE A 194 -1.80 -9.57 0.98
CA ILE A 194 -2.96 -8.69 1.01
C ILE A 194 -2.49 -7.27 0.72
N ALA A 195 -3.13 -6.63 -0.23
CA ALA A 195 -2.82 -5.26 -0.61
C ALA A 195 -4.08 -4.42 -0.74
N MET A 196 -3.93 -3.14 -0.46
CA MET A 196 -4.91 -2.10 -0.67
C MET A 196 -4.26 -0.97 -1.45
N VAL A 197 -4.91 -0.55 -2.53
CA VAL A 197 -4.53 0.61 -3.34
C VAL A 197 -5.63 1.65 -3.22
N ILE A 198 -5.31 2.81 -2.66
CA ILE A 198 -6.24 3.93 -2.53
C ILE A 198 -5.77 5.04 -3.47
N LEU A 199 -6.69 5.51 -4.32
CA LEU A 199 -6.47 6.65 -5.21
C LEU A 199 -7.53 7.70 -4.92
N LEU A 200 -7.10 8.94 -4.70
CA LEU A 200 -7.97 10.08 -4.44
C LEU A 200 -7.51 11.29 -5.26
N GLY A 201 -8.45 12.01 -5.84
CA GLY A 201 -8.20 13.33 -6.41
C GLY A 201 -8.04 13.37 -7.93
N PRO A 202 -8.01 14.58 -8.51
CA PRO A 202 -8.17 14.80 -9.95
C PRO A 202 -7.02 14.25 -10.79
N LYS A 203 -5.77 14.30 -10.32
CA LYS A 203 -4.59 13.81 -11.08
C LYS A 203 -4.61 12.29 -11.30
N LEU A 204 -5.44 11.57 -10.55
CA LEU A 204 -5.52 10.11 -10.56
C LEU A 204 -6.78 9.57 -11.24
N LYS A 205 -7.63 10.44 -11.82
CA LYS A 205 -8.92 10.00 -12.39
C LYS A 205 -8.77 9.00 -13.53
N HIS A 206 -7.78 9.21 -14.41
CA HIS A 206 -7.51 8.28 -15.49
C HIS A 206 -7.07 6.92 -14.95
N VAL A 207 -6.16 6.90 -13.97
CA VAL A 207 -5.67 5.68 -13.31
C VAL A 207 -6.80 4.94 -12.58
N GLN A 208 -7.69 5.67 -11.89
CA GLN A 208 -8.89 5.10 -11.25
C GLN A 208 -9.77 4.36 -12.27
N ASN A 209 -10.05 4.97 -13.41
CA ASN A 209 -10.89 4.35 -14.45
C ASN A 209 -10.20 3.12 -15.04
N GLN A 210 -8.90 3.19 -15.32
CA GLN A 210 -8.10 2.07 -15.83
C GLN A 210 -8.15 0.88 -14.87
N ILE A 211 -7.85 1.10 -13.58
CA ILE A 211 -7.88 0.04 -12.57
C ILE A 211 -9.28 -0.57 -12.44
N GLN A 212 -10.34 0.25 -12.48
CA GLN A 212 -11.70 -0.24 -12.40
C GLN A 212 -12.04 -1.20 -13.56
N GLU A 213 -11.66 -0.85 -14.78
CA GLU A 213 -11.87 -1.68 -15.97
C GLU A 213 -11.03 -2.96 -15.91
N ASP A 214 -9.76 -2.86 -15.53
CA ASP A 214 -8.85 -4.01 -15.44
C ASP A 214 -9.28 -4.99 -14.36
N VAL A 215 -9.63 -4.52 -13.16
CA VAL A 215 -10.14 -5.38 -12.09
C VAL A 215 -11.42 -6.09 -12.55
N LYS A 216 -12.33 -5.39 -13.24
CA LYS A 216 -13.54 -6.01 -13.81
C LYS A 216 -13.18 -7.10 -14.81
N LYS A 217 -12.20 -6.85 -15.69
CA LYS A 217 -11.74 -7.82 -16.68
C LYS A 217 -11.11 -9.05 -16.03
N ILE A 218 -10.16 -8.86 -15.10
CA ILE A 218 -9.47 -9.93 -14.38
C ILE A 218 -10.49 -10.79 -13.64
N MET A 219 -11.41 -10.17 -12.89
CA MET A 219 -12.43 -10.90 -12.13
C MET A 219 -13.46 -11.62 -13.01
N SER A 220 -13.80 -11.05 -14.17
CA SER A 220 -14.66 -11.75 -15.12
C SER A 220 -14.00 -13.03 -15.62
N GLN A 221 -12.70 -13.00 -15.93
CA GLN A 221 -11.98 -14.16 -16.46
C GLN A 221 -11.72 -15.23 -15.40
N SER A 222 -11.41 -14.82 -14.16
CA SER A 222 -11.11 -15.74 -13.06
C SER A 222 -12.34 -16.41 -12.44
N LEU A 223 -13.53 -15.83 -12.60
CA LEU A 223 -14.79 -16.32 -12.01
C LEU A 223 -15.74 -16.97 -13.03
N HIS A 224 -15.31 -17.20 -14.29
CA HIS A 224 -16.15 -17.91 -15.27
C HIS A 224 -16.40 -19.36 -14.82
N MET A 225 -17.66 -19.65 -14.49
CA MET A 225 -18.20 -21.01 -14.44
C MET A 225 -18.18 -21.63 -15.85
N PRO A 226 -17.87 -22.93 -16.02
CA PRO A 226 -18.12 -23.59 -17.29
C PRO A 226 -19.62 -23.54 -17.57
N THR A 227 -20.02 -22.85 -18.63
CA THR A 227 -21.40 -22.79 -19.09
C THR A 227 -21.87 -24.22 -19.39
N ILE A 228 -22.85 -24.73 -18.65
CA ILE A 228 -23.50 -26.02 -18.93
C ILE A 228 -24.20 -25.90 -20.28
N GLY A 229 -23.54 -26.37 -21.34
CA GLY A 229 -23.98 -26.15 -22.71
C GLY A 229 -23.41 -27.17 -23.69
N SER A 230 -23.57 -28.46 -23.39
CA SER A 230 -23.90 -29.54 -24.36
C SER A 230 -23.62 -30.91 -23.72
N ARG A 231 -24.68 -31.71 -23.60
CA ARG A 231 -24.60 -33.12 -23.23
C ARG A 231 -23.79 -33.88 -24.29
N GLN A 232 -22.64 -34.42 -23.92
CA GLN A 232 -22.18 -35.70 -24.43
C GLN A 232 -21.75 -36.58 -23.25
N TYR A 233 -22.50 -37.67 -23.10
CA TYR A 233 -22.32 -38.70 -22.08
C TYR A 233 -20.98 -39.41 -22.32
N THR A 234 -19.95 -39.08 -21.53
CA THR A 234 -18.86 -40.02 -21.24
C THR A 234 -18.59 -39.99 -19.76
N SER A 235 -18.72 -41.16 -19.14
CA SER A 235 -18.45 -41.40 -17.73
C SER A 235 -16.96 -41.16 -17.44
N ARG A 236 -16.66 -40.06 -16.76
CA ARG A 236 -15.45 -39.89 -15.95
C ARG A 236 -15.85 -39.10 -14.71
N HIS A 237 -15.50 -39.62 -13.54
CA HIS A 237 -15.55 -38.91 -12.27
C HIS A 237 -14.78 -37.58 -12.42
N ASN A 238 -15.51 -36.50 -12.68
CA ASN A 238 -14.99 -35.15 -12.62
C ASN A 238 -15.30 -34.61 -11.23
N ASP A 239 -14.32 -34.67 -10.33
CA ASP A 239 -14.28 -33.76 -9.19
C ASP A 239 -14.22 -32.33 -9.75
N HIS A 240 -15.38 -31.67 -9.81
CA HIS A 240 -15.46 -30.24 -10.13
C HIS A 240 -14.96 -29.43 -8.93
N HIS A 241 -13.67 -29.54 -8.61
CA HIS A 241 -13.01 -28.55 -7.79
C HIS A 241 -12.93 -27.25 -8.59
N LEU A 242 -13.75 -26.27 -8.24
CA LEU A 242 -13.50 -24.87 -8.60
C LEU A 242 -12.06 -24.56 -8.15
N THR A 243 -11.13 -24.45 -9.10
CA THR A 243 -9.76 -24.06 -8.79
C THR A 243 -9.79 -22.62 -8.28
N LYS A 244 -9.47 -22.45 -7.00
CA LYS A 244 -9.38 -21.14 -6.36
C LYS A 244 -8.44 -20.23 -7.16
N PRO A 245 -8.86 -18.99 -7.50
CA PRO A 245 -8.04 -18.10 -8.30
C PRO A 245 -6.76 -17.71 -7.56
N SER A 246 -5.63 -17.67 -8.27
CA SER A 246 -4.34 -17.29 -7.68
C SER A 246 -4.24 -15.80 -7.34
N PHE A 247 -5.14 -14.99 -7.89
CA PHE A 247 -5.23 -13.55 -7.70
C PHE A 247 -6.70 -13.12 -7.63
N LEU A 248 -7.06 -12.42 -6.58
CA LEU A 248 -8.36 -11.80 -6.35
C LEU A 248 -8.18 -10.31 -6.23
N ALA A 249 -9.06 -9.55 -6.87
CA ALA A 249 -9.11 -8.10 -6.69
C ALA A 249 -10.57 -7.62 -6.67
N SER A 250 -10.85 -6.59 -5.90
CA SER A 250 -12.11 -5.86 -5.95
C SER A 250 -11.84 -4.37 -6.00
N TYR A 251 -12.69 -3.64 -6.72
CA TYR A 251 -12.61 -2.19 -6.82
C TYR A 251 -13.90 -1.58 -6.28
N SER A 252 -13.78 -0.51 -5.49
CA SER A 252 -14.93 0.23 -4.96
C SER A 252 -14.64 1.72 -4.98
N VAL A 253 -15.64 2.52 -5.29
CA VAL A 253 -15.55 3.99 -5.23
C VAL A 253 -15.98 4.49 -3.85
N PHE A 254 -15.42 5.61 -3.42
CA PHE A 254 -15.81 6.28 -2.18
C PHE A 254 -15.79 7.80 -2.32
N GLY A 255 -16.39 8.48 -1.33
CA GLY A 255 -16.51 9.92 -1.29
C GLY A 255 -17.62 10.49 -2.21
N PRO A 256 -17.96 11.78 -2.05
CA PRO A 256 -18.96 12.44 -2.87
C PRO A 256 -18.62 12.32 -4.36
N LYS A 257 -19.58 11.91 -5.20
CA LYS A 257 -19.40 11.75 -6.65
C LYS A 257 -18.26 10.79 -7.07
N GLY A 258 -17.80 9.91 -6.18
CA GLY A 258 -16.72 8.96 -6.50
C GLY A 258 -15.37 9.61 -6.78
N ILE A 259 -15.00 10.60 -5.94
CA ILE A 259 -13.68 11.26 -5.98
C ILE A 259 -12.53 10.31 -5.62
N GLY A 260 -12.83 9.25 -4.85
CA GLY A 260 -11.88 8.23 -4.43
C GLY A 260 -12.21 6.85 -4.99
N GLY A 261 -11.18 6.02 -5.12
CA GLY A 261 -11.25 4.61 -5.49
C GLY A 261 -10.34 3.78 -4.60
N VAL A 262 -10.81 2.61 -4.18
CA VAL A 262 -10.03 1.64 -3.41
C VAL A 262 -10.06 0.29 -4.10
N THR A 263 -8.87 -0.28 -4.29
CA THR A 263 -8.70 -1.66 -4.78
C THR A 263 -8.20 -2.51 -3.64
N ARG A 264 -8.85 -3.65 -3.38
CA ARG A 264 -8.37 -4.66 -2.42
C ARG A 264 -7.92 -5.88 -3.18
N ILE A 265 -6.78 -6.43 -2.82
CA ILE A 265 -6.10 -7.50 -3.55
C ILE A 265 -5.73 -8.60 -2.56
N ALA A 266 -5.97 -9.85 -2.96
CA ALA A 266 -5.40 -11.04 -2.33
C ALA A 266 -4.71 -11.88 -3.39
N ALA A 267 -3.44 -12.24 -3.17
CA ALA A 267 -2.65 -12.96 -4.17
C ALA A 267 -1.85 -14.09 -3.54
N MET A 268 -1.66 -15.18 -4.28
CA MET A 268 -0.84 -16.33 -3.87
C MET A 268 0.66 -16.03 -3.99
N THR A 269 1.08 -15.00 -4.72
CA THR A 269 2.49 -14.60 -4.83
C THR A 269 2.67 -13.10 -4.72
N THR A 270 3.83 -12.67 -4.19
CA THR A 270 4.23 -11.26 -4.16
C THR A 270 4.46 -10.69 -5.55
N GLU A 271 5.01 -11.50 -6.46
CA GLU A 271 5.26 -11.11 -7.85
C GLU A 271 3.97 -10.73 -8.58
N SER A 272 2.87 -11.46 -8.38
CA SER A 272 1.58 -11.10 -9.00
C SER A 272 1.08 -9.72 -8.56
N VAL A 273 1.35 -9.32 -7.32
CA VAL A 273 0.99 -7.97 -6.84
C VAL A 273 1.94 -6.92 -7.40
N TYR A 274 3.26 -7.15 -7.43
CA TYR A 274 4.20 -6.24 -8.09
C TYR A 274 3.85 -6.02 -9.57
N ASN A 275 3.59 -7.09 -10.32
CA ASN A 275 3.20 -7.01 -11.73
C ASN A 275 1.90 -6.22 -11.92
N PHE A 276 0.93 -6.42 -11.03
CA PHE A 276 -0.30 -5.63 -11.04
C PHE A 276 0.00 -4.14 -10.77
N LEU A 277 0.74 -3.79 -9.72
CA LEU A 277 1.05 -2.40 -9.38
C LEU A 277 1.87 -1.71 -10.48
N GLN A 278 2.88 -2.38 -11.03
CA GLN A 278 3.71 -1.87 -12.13
C GLN A 278 2.87 -1.60 -13.38
N HIS A 279 1.94 -2.50 -13.72
CA HIS A 279 1.03 -2.30 -14.84
C HIS A 279 0.12 -1.09 -14.60
N GLN A 280 -0.55 -1.04 -13.44
CA GLN A 280 -1.53 0.00 -13.14
C GLN A 280 -0.94 1.40 -13.02
N PHE A 281 0.30 1.52 -12.53
CA PHE A 281 0.96 2.82 -12.35
C PHE A 281 1.94 3.19 -13.48
N SER A 282 2.03 2.37 -14.54
CA SER A 282 2.88 2.67 -15.70
C SER A 282 2.56 4.03 -16.33
N SER A 283 1.29 4.41 -16.39
CA SER A 283 0.81 5.70 -16.92
C SER A 283 1.20 6.91 -16.06
N MET A 284 1.75 6.70 -14.86
CA MET A 284 2.15 7.76 -13.93
C MET A 284 3.60 8.20 -14.12
N GLU A 285 4.37 7.55 -14.99
CA GLU A 285 5.76 7.92 -15.30
C GLU A 285 5.94 9.43 -15.62
N PRO A 286 5.05 10.10 -16.40
CA PRO A 286 5.19 11.54 -16.65
C PRO A 286 5.03 12.40 -15.38
N LEU A 287 4.26 11.94 -14.39
CA LEU A 287 4.04 12.64 -13.12
C LEU A 287 5.16 12.37 -12.10
N LEU A 288 5.71 11.15 -12.11
CA LEU A 288 6.65 10.67 -11.11
C LEU A 288 8.10 10.62 -11.58
N GLY A 289 8.34 10.83 -12.88
CA GLY A 289 9.65 10.85 -13.52
C GLY A 289 10.23 9.46 -13.80
N VAL A 290 9.69 8.42 -13.16
CA VAL A 290 10.00 7.00 -13.37
C VAL A 290 8.74 6.16 -13.17
N ARG A 291 8.77 4.92 -13.66
CA ARG A 291 7.70 3.95 -13.43
C ARG A 291 7.77 3.42 -11.99
N PRO A 292 6.69 3.51 -11.20
CA PRO A 292 6.63 2.84 -9.90
C PRO A 292 6.81 1.34 -10.03
N TYR A 293 7.52 0.73 -9.07
CA TYR A 293 7.71 -0.73 -8.98
C TYR A 293 8.38 -1.37 -10.22
N SER A 294 9.17 -0.61 -10.98
CA SER A 294 9.96 -1.12 -12.11
C SER A 294 11.32 -1.69 -11.73
#